data_AF-A0AAE1YWV1-F1
#
_entry.id   AF-A0AAE1YWV1-F1
#
_cell.length_a   1.000
_cell.length_b   1.000
_cell.length_c   1.000
_cell.angle_alpha   90.00
_cell.angle_beta   90.00
_cell.angle_gamma   90.00
#
_symmetry.space_group_name_H-M   'P 1'
#
loop_
_entity.id
_entity.type
_entity.pdbx_description
1 polymer ?
#
loop_
_entity_poly.entity_id
_entity_poly.type
_entity_poly.pdbx_seq_one_letter_code
_entity_poly.pdbx_strand_id
1 'polypeptide(L)'
;MAFSPLRSKALHHGRSLSLPSKLHPAMSQFNENLATIKAAEPTSSSLSSMETRLNGLRNLYCDLSDLLVLPRIQQIVSQECQEKWVEQVLDGHIRLLDACSTAKDLFSHAKHDVQELLSALRRRDLHGIQSYQTSRRRSKKTTQKSLKSLRSFRSRNGVQCLDKDHETMSLVYMLKESESVTFAMLESLLSYVIGTNKEQARQSGWSLVSKLVLSKKVSHQVEETDINEFKKVDSFLQLTQEDDTKNTENIHNTALIHDLSTIS
;
A
#
# COMPACT_ATOMS: atom_id res chain seq x y z
N MET A 1 77.46 -27.59 17.31
CA MET A 1 76.07 -27.31 17.73
C MET A 1 75.79 -25.82 17.60
N ALA A 2 74.52 -25.48 17.41
CA ALA A 2 73.89 -24.15 17.33
C ALA A 2 73.77 -23.52 15.93
N PHE A 3 72.49 -23.32 15.58
CA PHE A 3 71.87 -22.86 14.35
C PHE A 3 71.38 -21.40 14.49
N SER A 4 71.41 -20.65 13.38
CA SER A 4 70.44 -19.59 12.95
C SER A 4 70.38 -18.23 13.69
N PRO A 5 69.75 -17.15 13.14
CA PRO A 5 69.08 -17.01 11.82
C PRO A 5 69.39 -15.74 10.98
N LEU A 6 68.99 -15.81 9.70
CA LEU A 6 68.72 -14.70 8.78
C LEU A 6 67.61 -13.76 9.27
N ARG A 7 67.66 -12.48 8.91
CA ARG A 7 66.43 -11.67 8.77
C ARG A 7 66.49 -10.70 7.59
N SER A 8 65.86 -11.13 6.50
CA SER A 8 65.41 -10.30 5.39
C SER A 8 64.44 -9.22 5.90
N LYS A 9 64.67 -7.96 5.51
CA LYS A 9 63.70 -6.87 5.69
C LYS A 9 62.62 -7.02 4.61
N ALA A 10 61.46 -7.57 4.99
CA ALA A 10 60.26 -7.47 4.17
C ALA A 10 59.76 -6.02 4.19
N LEU A 11 59.81 -5.34 3.05
CA LEU A 11 59.03 -4.13 2.81
C LEU A 11 57.56 -4.55 2.78
N HIS A 12 56.83 -4.25 3.85
CA HIS A 12 55.39 -4.39 3.88
C HIS A 12 54.80 -3.39 2.88
N HIS A 13 54.31 -3.90 1.76
CA HIS A 13 53.47 -3.17 0.83
C HIS A 13 52.19 -2.81 1.58
N GLY A 14 52.00 -1.53 1.88
CA GLY A 14 50.77 -1.01 2.44
C GLY A 14 49.62 -1.31 1.48
N ARG A 15 48.87 -2.39 1.78
CA ARG A 15 47.64 -2.71 1.07
C ARG A 15 46.65 -1.59 1.39
N SER A 16 46.36 -0.78 0.39
CA SER A 16 45.28 0.19 0.40
C SER A 16 43.97 -0.52 0.78
N LEU A 17 43.40 -0.10 1.91
CA LEU A 17 42.04 -0.46 2.32
C LEU A 17 41.10 0.20 1.31
N SER A 18 40.68 -0.52 0.28
CA SER A 18 39.54 -0.11 -0.53
C SER A 18 38.35 -0.01 0.41
N LEU A 19 37.92 1.22 0.71
CA LEU A 19 36.60 1.49 1.29
C LEU A 19 35.58 0.65 0.53
N PRO A 20 34.58 0.04 1.21
CA PRO A 20 33.53 -0.69 0.51
C PRO A 20 32.99 0.24 -0.57
N SER A 21 32.91 -0.26 -1.82
CA SER A 21 32.56 0.52 -2.99
C SER A 21 31.36 1.39 -2.63
N LYS A 22 31.54 2.71 -2.71
CA LYS A 22 30.46 3.69 -2.49
C LYS A 22 29.24 3.16 -3.23
N LEU A 23 28.18 2.82 -2.50
CA LEU A 23 26.91 2.40 -3.10
C LEU A 23 26.56 3.45 -4.16
N HIS A 24 26.23 3.00 -5.38
CA HIS A 24 25.91 3.89 -6.49
C HIS A 24 24.90 4.96 -6.03
N PRO A 25 25.07 6.26 -6.34
CA PRO A 25 24.20 7.32 -5.82
C PRO A 25 22.70 7.01 -5.96
N ALA A 26 22.31 6.40 -7.09
CA ALA A 26 20.91 5.96 -7.33
C ALA A 26 20.42 4.89 -6.34
N MET A 27 21.28 3.96 -5.87
CA MET A 27 20.91 2.96 -4.87
C MET A 27 20.72 3.60 -3.49
N SER A 28 21.51 4.62 -3.16
CA SER A 28 21.35 5.37 -1.91
C SER A 28 19.99 6.07 -1.88
N GLN A 29 19.64 6.74 -2.98
CA GLN A 29 18.39 7.47 -3.12
C GLN A 29 17.17 6.54 -3.09
N PHE A 30 17.24 5.39 -3.77
CA PHE A 30 16.23 4.35 -3.69
C PHE A 30 15.98 3.90 -2.24
N ASN A 31 17.04 3.61 -1.48
CA ASN A 31 16.93 3.14 -0.10
C ASN A 31 16.34 4.20 0.83
N GLU A 32 16.67 5.48 0.61
CA GLU A 32 16.11 6.60 1.36
C GLU A 32 14.60 6.78 1.10
N ASN A 33 14.19 6.72 -0.17
CA ASN A 33 12.78 6.73 -0.54
C ASN A 33 12.03 5.53 0.03
N LEU A 34 12.64 4.33 -0.02
CA LEU A 34 12.08 3.11 0.56
C LEU A 34 11.91 3.24 2.09
N ALA A 35 12.91 3.79 2.78
CA ALA A 35 12.85 4.04 4.21
C ALA A 35 11.73 5.02 4.56
N THR A 36 11.57 6.09 3.77
CA THR A 36 10.50 7.09 3.95
C THR A 36 9.12 6.45 3.82
N ILE A 37 8.89 5.61 2.80
CA ILE A 37 7.62 4.89 2.59
C ILE A 37 7.31 3.94 3.75
N LYS A 38 8.34 3.30 4.32
CA LYS A 38 8.21 2.34 5.43
C LYS A 38 8.06 3.01 6.80
N ALA A 39 8.68 4.17 6.99
CA ALA A 39 8.63 4.94 8.23
C ALA A 39 7.29 5.66 8.41
N ALA A 40 6.64 6.05 7.32
CA ALA A 40 5.26 6.53 7.36
C ALA A 40 4.34 5.38 7.84
N GLU A 41 3.93 5.44 9.11
CA GLU A 41 3.27 4.34 9.79
C GLU A 41 2.06 3.78 9.01
N PRO A 42 1.91 2.44 8.93
CA PRO A 42 0.73 1.81 8.32
C PRO A 42 -0.53 1.93 9.19
N THR A 43 -0.42 2.51 10.39
CA THR A 43 -1.47 2.65 11.41
C THR A 43 -2.25 3.96 11.24
N SER A 44 -1.63 5.00 10.68
CA SER A 44 -2.33 6.24 10.37
C SER A 44 -3.20 6.02 9.13
N SER A 45 -4.52 5.98 9.37
CA SER A 45 -5.53 5.84 8.33
C SER A 45 -5.80 7.17 7.61
N SER A 46 -5.00 8.22 7.85
CA SER A 46 -5.23 9.54 7.28
C SER A 46 -4.84 9.58 5.80
N LEU A 47 -5.61 10.33 5.02
CA LEU A 47 -5.30 10.59 3.61
C LEU A 47 -3.95 11.29 3.43
N SER A 48 -3.56 12.18 4.34
CA SER A 48 -2.27 12.90 4.25
C SER A 48 -1.05 11.97 4.39
N SER A 49 -1.15 10.96 5.26
CA SER A 49 -0.12 9.92 5.38
C SER A 49 -0.05 9.08 4.10
N MET A 50 -1.21 8.75 3.53
CA MET A 50 -1.30 8.00 2.27
C MET A 50 -0.75 8.79 1.08
N GLU A 51 -1.01 10.10 1.00
CA GLU A 51 -0.45 10.98 -0.02
C GLU A 51 1.08 11.05 0.07
N THR A 52 1.61 11.21 1.29
CA THR A 52 3.07 11.20 1.53
C THR A 52 3.70 9.89 1.05
N ARG A 53 3.06 8.75 1.36
CA ARG A 53 3.52 7.43 0.91
C ARG A 53 3.41 7.25 -0.62
N LEU A 54 2.38 7.79 -1.26
CA LEU A 54 2.25 7.79 -2.72
C LEU A 54 3.34 8.63 -3.40
N ASN A 55 3.65 9.81 -2.85
CA ASN A 55 4.73 10.64 -3.35
C ASN A 55 6.09 9.95 -3.18
N GLY A 56 6.34 9.32 -2.04
CA GLY A 56 7.53 8.49 -1.85
C GLY A 56 7.61 7.36 -2.88
N LEU A 57 6.49 6.71 -3.17
CA LEU A 57 6.42 5.64 -4.16
C LEU A 57 6.70 6.14 -5.58
N ARG A 58 6.17 7.31 -5.95
CA ARG A 58 6.49 7.97 -7.21
C ARG A 58 8.00 8.20 -7.35
N ASN A 59 8.63 8.77 -6.32
CA ASN A 59 10.07 9.03 -6.34
C ASN A 59 10.87 7.72 -6.45
N LEU A 60 10.47 6.69 -5.70
CA LEU A 60 11.09 5.36 -5.77
C LEU A 60 11.09 4.79 -7.21
N TYR A 61 9.97 4.92 -7.94
CA TYR A 61 9.88 4.46 -9.32
C TYR A 61 10.61 5.35 -10.33
N CYS A 62 10.73 6.66 -10.06
CA CYS A 62 11.62 7.54 -10.83
C CYS A 62 13.08 7.07 -10.69
N ASP A 63 13.56 6.86 -9.47
CA ASP A 63 14.93 6.38 -9.22
C ASP A 63 15.17 5.03 -9.88
N LEU A 64 14.20 4.11 -9.78
CA LEU A 64 14.29 2.79 -10.41
C LEU A 64 14.33 2.89 -11.94
N SER A 65 13.54 3.78 -12.54
CA SER A 65 13.56 4.03 -13.98
C SER A 65 14.92 4.57 -14.44
N ASP A 66 15.47 5.54 -13.72
CA ASP A 66 16.79 6.11 -14.01
C ASP A 66 17.91 5.08 -13.84
N LEU A 67 17.76 4.16 -12.88
CA LEU A 67 18.69 3.06 -12.67
C LEU A 67 18.63 2.03 -13.81
N LEU A 68 17.44 1.67 -14.29
CA LEU A 68 17.26 0.66 -15.33
C LEU A 68 17.83 1.07 -16.70
N VAL A 69 17.97 2.38 -16.97
CA VAL A 69 18.58 2.87 -18.21
C VAL A 69 20.11 2.91 -18.16
N LEU A 70 20.73 2.68 -17.01
CA LEU A 70 22.20 2.69 -16.89
C LEU A 70 22.83 1.54 -17.72
N PRO A 71 23.89 1.79 -18.50
CA PRO A 71 24.52 0.77 -19.35
C PRO A 71 24.94 -0.48 -18.57
N ARG A 72 25.41 -0.30 -17.33
CA ARG A 72 25.82 -1.40 -16.45
C ARG A 72 24.64 -2.31 -16.08
N ILE A 73 23.49 -1.71 -15.76
CA ILE A 73 22.28 -2.45 -15.43
C ILE A 73 21.72 -3.16 -16.67
N GLN A 74 21.71 -2.49 -17.82
CA GLN A 74 21.32 -3.10 -19.09
C GLN A 74 22.21 -4.28 -19.46
N GLN A 75 23.52 -4.20 -19.18
CA GLN A 75 24.45 -5.30 -19.37
C GLN A 75 24.11 -6.50 -18.48
N ILE A 76 23.84 -6.29 -17.18
CA ILE A 76 23.41 -7.35 -16.26
C ILE A 76 22.14 -8.02 -16.80
N VAL A 77 21.10 -7.23 -17.10
CA VAL A 77 19.82 -7.75 -17.60
C VAL A 77 19.99 -8.52 -18.92
N SER A 78 20.86 -8.05 -19.81
CA SER A 78 21.11 -8.72 -21.10
C SER A 78 21.87 -10.04 -20.93
N GLN A 79 22.87 -10.07 -20.05
CA GLN A 79 23.65 -11.28 -19.73
C GLN A 79 22.80 -12.33 -19.04
N GLU A 80 21.86 -11.89 -18.21
CA GLU A 80 21.02 -12.76 -17.39
C GLU A 80 19.61 -12.95 -17.97
N CYS A 81 19.37 -12.56 -19.23
CA CYS A 81 18.02 -12.52 -19.80
C CYS A 81 17.29 -13.88 -19.85
N GLN A 82 18.03 -14.99 -19.81
CA GLN A 82 17.50 -16.35 -19.77
C GLN A 82 17.41 -16.92 -18.34
N GLU A 83 17.79 -16.13 -17.33
CA GLU A 83 17.76 -16.55 -15.94
C GLU A 83 16.34 -16.48 -15.39
N LYS A 84 16.01 -17.51 -14.61
CA LYS A 84 14.68 -17.66 -14.01
C LYS A 84 14.27 -16.46 -13.14
N TRP A 85 15.22 -15.79 -12.48
CA TRP A 85 14.90 -14.65 -11.64
C TRP A 85 14.38 -13.46 -12.47
N VAL A 86 14.87 -13.26 -13.71
CA VAL A 86 14.43 -12.17 -14.58
C VAL A 86 12.96 -12.35 -14.92
N GLU A 87 12.59 -13.57 -15.35
CA GLU A 87 11.20 -13.93 -15.62
C GLU A 87 10.31 -13.73 -14.39
N GLN A 88 10.75 -14.16 -13.21
CA GLN A 88 10.00 -14.03 -11.96
C GLN A 88 9.86 -12.57 -11.47
N VAL A 89 10.86 -11.73 -11.72
CA VAL A 89 10.78 -10.30 -11.42
C VAL A 89 9.81 -9.62 -12.38
N LEU A 90 9.92 -9.91 -13.69
CA LEU A 90 9.07 -9.35 -14.73
C LEU A 90 7.60 -9.74 -14.53
N ASP A 91 7.32 -11.03 -14.31
CA ASP A 91 5.98 -11.55 -14.02
C ASP A 91 5.39 -10.90 -12.76
N GLY A 92 6.20 -10.67 -11.71
CA GLY A 92 5.79 -9.91 -10.53
C GLY A 92 5.36 -8.47 -10.87
N HIS A 93 6.14 -7.77 -11.68
CA HIS A 93 5.84 -6.38 -12.09
C HIS A 93 4.67 -6.27 -13.07
N ILE A 94 4.46 -7.26 -13.95
CA ILE A 94 3.27 -7.33 -14.81
C ILE A 94 2.01 -7.47 -13.95
N ARG A 95 2.00 -8.41 -13.00
CA ARG A 95 0.88 -8.57 -12.05
C ARG A 95 0.65 -7.31 -11.22
N LEU A 96 1.73 -6.61 -10.87
CA LEU A 96 1.63 -5.33 -10.16
C LEU A 96 0.94 -4.26 -11.03
N LEU A 97 1.27 -4.19 -12.32
CA LEU A 97 0.62 -3.29 -13.27
C LEU A 97 -0.87 -3.60 -13.42
N ASP A 98 -1.24 -4.88 -13.52
CA ASP A 98 -2.64 -5.32 -13.55
C ASP A 98 -3.39 -4.92 -12.28
N ALA A 99 -2.74 -5.09 -11.12
CA ALA A 99 -3.28 -4.68 -9.83
C ALA A 99 -3.44 -3.16 -9.71
N CYS A 100 -2.47 -2.38 -10.18
CA CYS A 100 -2.54 -0.92 -10.25
C CYS A 100 -3.71 -0.46 -11.14
N SER A 101 -3.88 -1.09 -12.30
CA SER A 101 -4.97 -0.79 -13.23
C SER A 101 -6.33 -1.07 -12.59
N THR A 102 -6.48 -2.25 -11.99
CA THR A 102 -7.69 -2.62 -11.25
C THR A 102 -7.98 -1.65 -10.10
N ALA A 103 -6.96 -1.27 -9.33
CA ALA A 103 -7.12 -0.34 -8.21
C ALA A 103 -7.53 1.06 -8.69
N LYS A 104 -6.93 1.55 -9.77
CA LYS A 104 -7.27 2.84 -10.39
C LYS A 104 -8.74 2.87 -10.82
N ASP A 105 -9.24 1.79 -11.43
CA ASP A 105 -10.65 1.70 -11.83
C ASP A 105 -11.58 1.73 -10.61
N LEU A 106 -11.23 0.99 -9.55
CA LEU A 106 -11.99 0.98 -8.29
C LEU A 106 -12.01 2.37 -7.62
N PHE A 107 -10.90 3.10 -7.61
CA PHE A 107 -10.84 4.46 -7.08
C PHE A 107 -11.63 5.45 -7.93
N SER A 108 -11.57 5.31 -9.25
CA SER A 108 -12.34 6.13 -10.17
C SER A 108 -13.85 5.92 -9.98
N HIS A 109 -14.29 4.68 -9.81
CA HIS A 109 -15.68 4.36 -9.46
C HIS A 109 -16.07 4.92 -8.08
N ALA A 110 -15.23 4.78 -7.07
CA ALA A 110 -15.51 5.31 -5.73
C ALA A 110 -15.64 6.84 -5.73
N LYS A 111 -14.77 7.54 -6.47
CA LYS A 111 -14.85 8.99 -6.68
C LYS A 111 -16.15 9.38 -7.36
N HIS A 112 -16.52 8.69 -8.44
CA HIS A 112 -17.76 8.96 -9.16
C HIS A 112 -18.99 8.72 -8.27
N ASP A 113 -19.04 7.60 -7.53
CA ASP A 113 -20.12 7.29 -6.59
C ASP A 113 -20.27 8.40 -5.53
N VAL A 114 -19.16 8.90 -4.97
CA VAL A 114 -19.17 10.01 -3.99
C VAL A 114 -19.70 11.31 -4.60
N GLN A 115 -19.32 11.62 -5.84
CA GLN A 115 -19.81 12.82 -6.54
C GLN A 115 -21.32 12.74 -6.85
N GLU A 116 -21.81 11.57 -7.23
CA GLU A 116 -23.25 11.33 -7.43
C GLU A 116 -24.00 11.43 -6.10
N LEU A 117 -23.46 10.89 -5.00
CA LEU A 117 -24.05 11.04 -3.68
C LEU A 117 -24.12 12.51 -3.26
N LEU A 118 -23.03 13.27 -3.42
CA LEU A 118 -23.01 14.70 -3.13
C LEU A 118 -24.08 15.46 -3.93
N SER A 119 -24.23 15.12 -5.20
CA SER A 119 -25.25 15.70 -6.08
C SER A 119 -26.67 15.33 -5.63
N ALA A 120 -26.90 14.06 -5.27
CA ALA A 120 -28.17 13.58 -4.76
C ALA A 120 -28.56 14.26 -3.43
N LEU A 121 -27.62 14.42 -2.52
CA LEU A 121 -27.82 15.13 -1.25
C LEU A 121 -28.21 16.59 -1.47
N ARG A 122 -27.53 17.30 -2.39
CA ARG A 122 -27.88 18.69 -2.75
C ARG A 122 -29.28 18.81 -3.34
N ARG A 123 -29.70 17.84 -4.16
CA ARG A 123 -31.03 17.80 -4.78
C ARG A 123 -32.12 17.23 -3.86
N ARG A 124 -31.77 16.68 -2.69
CA ARG A 124 -32.65 15.90 -1.81
C ARG A 124 -33.27 14.69 -2.53
N ASP A 125 -32.49 14.07 -3.40
CA ASP A 125 -32.88 12.95 -4.25
C ASP A 125 -32.66 11.62 -3.53
N LEU A 126 -33.73 11.10 -2.91
CA LEU A 126 -33.69 9.83 -2.18
C LEU A 126 -33.32 8.63 -3.07
N HIS A 127 -33.75 8.64 -4.34
CA HIS A 127 -33.42 7.57 -5.28
C HIS A 127 -31.92 7.59 -5.62
N GLY A 128 -31.33 8.78 -5.79
CA GLY A 128 -29.89 8.94 -5.96
C GLY A 128 -29.09 8.43 -4.76
N ILE A 129 -29.54 8.72 -3.54
CA ILE A 129 -28.90 8.22 -2.30
C ILE A 129 -28.99 6.68 -2.22
N GLN A 130 -30.14 6.08 -2.52
CA GLN A 130 -30.31 4.63 -2.57
C GLN A 130 -29.47 3.97 -3.67
N SER A 131 -29.32 4.65 -4.82
CA SER A 131 -28.47 4.22 -5.92
C SER A 131 -27.00 4.18 -5.50
N TYR A 132 -26.52 5.21 -4.81
CA TYR A 132 -25.18 5.20 -4.18
C TYR A 132 -25.02 4.03 -3.22
N GLN A 133 -25.95 3.82 -2.28
CA GLN A 133 -25.86 2.71 -1.32
C GLN A 133 -25.74 1.35 -2.02
N THR A 134 -26.49 1.16 -3.10
CA THR A 134 -26.44 -0.07 -3.90
C THR A 134 -25.10 -0.22 -4.62
N SER A 135 -24.62 0.85 -5.27
CA SER A 135 -23.31 0.89 -5.93
C SER A 135 -22.18 0.61 -4.93
N ARG A 136 -22.20 1.30 -3.78
CA ARG A 136 -21.29 1.14 -2.65
C ARG A 136 -21.21 -0.29 -2.14
N ARG A 137 -22.34 -0.99 -1.97
CA ARG A 137 -22.37 -2.41 -1.59
C ARG A 137 -21.71 -3.31 -2.63
N ARG A 138 -21.91 -3.04 -3.94
CA ARG A 138 -21.26 -3.79 -5.02
C ARG A 138 -19.76 -3.50 -5.07
N SER A 139 -19.38 -2.23 -5.01
CA SER A 139 -17.99 -1.77 -5.01
C SER A 139 -17.19 -2.37 -3.85
N LYS A 140 -17.74 -2.41 -2.62
CA LYS A 140 -17.12 -3.10 -1.48
C LYS A 140 -16.84 -4.58 -1.77
N LYS A 141 -17.80 -5.30 -2.35
CA LYS A 141 -17.63 -6.73 -2.71
C LYS A 141 -16.53 -6.92 -3.75
N THR A 142 -16.51 -6.09 -4.79
CA THR A 142 -15.48 -6.16 -5.84
C THR A 142 -14.10 -5.82 -5.28
N THR A 143 -14.00 -4.74 -4.50
CA THR A 143 -12.75 -4.32 -3.85
C THR A 143 -12.22 -5.41 -2.92
N GLN A 144 -13.08 -6.07 -2.14
CA GLN A 144 -12.69 -7.20 -1.30
C GLN A 144 -12.15 -8.40 -2.11
N LYS A 145 -12.71 -8.67 -3.30
CA LYS A 145 -12.18 -9.72 -4.19
C LYS A 145 -10.80 -9.35 -4.71
N SER A 146 -10.61 -8.11 -5.18
CA SER A 146 -9.31 -7.61 -5.64
C SER A 146 -8.27 -7.68 -4.53
N LEU A 147 -8.65 -7.34 -3.30
CA LEU A 147 -7.77 -7.38 -2.14
C LEU A 147 -7.36 -8.82 -1.77
N LYS A 148 -8.27 -9.80 -1.88
CA LYS A 148 -7.92 -11.23 -1.74
C LYS A 148 -6.95 -11.68 -2.84
N SER A 149 -7.17 -11.26 -4.08
CA SER A 149 -6.26 -11.54 -5.19
C SER A 149 -4.86 -10.98 -4.92
N LEU A 150 -4.78 -9.72 -4.47
CA LEU A 150 -3.55 -9.01 -4.13
C LEU A 150 -2.71 -9.77 -3.09
N ARG A 151 -3.35 -10.18 -1.99
CA ARG A 151 -2.71 -10.99 -0.93
C ARG A 151 -2.22 -12.34 -1.45
N SER A 152 -2.92 -12.95 -2.41
CA SER A 152 -2.53 -14.23 -3.01
C SER A 152 -1.27 -14.12 -3.87
N PHE A 153 -1.03 -12.96 -4.50
CA PHE A 153 0.19 -12.72 -5.27
C PHE A 153 1.38 -12.58 -4.34
N ARG A 154 1.25 -11.82 -3.24
CA ARG A 154 2.32 -11.65 -2.24
C ARG A 154 2.85 -12.98 -1.69
N SER A 155 1.97 -13.97 -1.48
CA SER A 155 2.36 -15.29 -0.96
C SER A 155 3.16 -16.15 -1.94
N ARG A 156 3.20 -15.82 -3.24
CA ARG A 156 3.81 -16.65 -4.30
C ARG A 156 5.18 -16.13 -4.76
N ASN A 157 5.64 -15.00 -4.25
CA ASN A 157 6.70 -14.21 -4.90
C ASN A 157 8.10 -14.44 -4.29
N GLY A 158 8.50 -15.70 -4.12
CA GLY A 158 9.88 -16.04 -3.80
C GLY A 158 10.74 -16.04 -5.07
N VAL A 159 11.62 -15.05 -5.23
CA VAL A 159 12.65 -15.12 -6.29
C VAL A 159 13.81 -15.97 -5.81
N GLN A 160 14.20 -16.93 -6.64
CA GLN A 160 15.40 -17.72 -6.44
C GLN A 160 16.52 -17.10 -7.25
N CYS A 161 17.46 -16.47 -6.55
CA CYS A 161 18.66 -15.89 -7.12
C CYS A 161 19.86 -16.47 -6.35
N LEU A 162 20.31 -17.67 -6.74
CA LEU A 162 21.48 -18.31 -6.14
C LEU A 162 22.73 -17.95 -6.96
N ASP A 163 23.84 -17.70 -6.25
CA ASP A 163 25.18 -17.57 -6.83
C ASP A 163 25.35 -16.42 -7.85
N LYS A 164 24.70 -15.29 -7.60
CA LYS A 164 24.86 -14.06 -8.40
C LYS A 164 25.79 -13.05 -7.74
N ASP A 165 26.38 -12.19 -8.55
CA ASP A 165 27.23 -11.11 -8.07
C ASP A 165 26.42 -10.08 -7.24
N HIS A 166 27.14 -9.27 -6.48
CA HIS A 166 26.53 -8.30 -5.56
C HIS A 166 25.65 -7.26 -6.28
N GLU A 167 26.00 -6.83 -7.50
CA GLU A 167 25.24 -5.83 -8.25
C GLU A 167 23.91 -6.41 -8.73
N THR A 168 23.94 -7.63 -9.27
CA THR A 168 22.74 -8.37 -9.67
C THR A 168 21.81 -8.60 -8.48
N MET A 169 22.35 -9.07 -7.35
CA MET A 169 21.57 -9.27 -6.12
C MET A 169 20.93 -7.96 -5.62
N SER A 170 21.66 -6.86 -5.73
CA SER A 170 21.17 -5.53 -5.35
C SER A 170 20.03 -5.07 -6.25
N LEU A 171 20.13 -5.28 -7.57
CA LEU A 171 19.08 -4.97 -8.53
C LEU A 171 17.80 -5.78 -8.24
N VAL A 172 17.94 -7.09 -8.04
CA VAL A 172 16.83 -7.99 -7.68
C VAL A 172 16.16 -7.52 -6.40
N TYR A 173 16.93 -7.17 -5.38
CA TYR A 173 16.42 -6.63 -4.12
C TYR A 173 15.60 -5.35 -4.35
N MET A 174 16.12 -4.37 -5.07
CA MET A 174 15.41 -3.10 -5.32
C MET A 174 14.09 -3.33 -6.07
N LEU A 175 14.12 -4.16 -7.12
CA LEU A 175 12.92 -4.50 -7.88
C LEU A 175 11.87 -5.18 -6.96
N LYS A 176 12.28 -6.14 -6.13
CA LYS A 176 11.36 -6.84 -5.24
C LYS A 176 10.83 -5.98 -4.10
N GLU A 177 11.65 -5.11 -3.55
CA GLU A 177 11.20 -4.19 -2.51
C GLU A 177 10.22 -3.16 -3.07
N SER A 178 10.47 -2.60 -4.26
CA SER A 178 9.53 -1.69 -4.93
C SER A 178 8.17 -2.37 -5.20
N GLU A 179 8.19 -3.63 -5.65
CA GLU A 179 6.99 -4.44 -5.87
C GLU A 179 6.22 -4.63 -4.55
N SER A 180 6.92 -5.05 -3.50
CA SER A 180 6.37 -5.32 -2.17
C SER A 180 5.71 -4.08 -1.54
N VAL A 181 6.40 -2.92 -1.54
CA VAL A 181 5.84 -1.69 -0.97
C VAL A 181 4.66 -1.15 -1.76
N THR A 182 4.66 -1.33 -3.08
CA THR A 182 3.51 -0.96 -3.93
C THR A 182 2.31 -1.82 -3.61
N PHE A 183 2.47 -3.14 -3.52
CA PHE A 183 1.37 -4.03 -3.12
C PHE A 183 0.82 -3.65 -1.74
N ALA A 184 1.68 -3.39 -0.76
CA ALA A 184 1.26 -2.96 0.56
C ALA A 184 0.52 -1.60 0.54
N MET A 185 0.90 -0.71 -0.38
CA MET A 185 0.22 0.58 -0.56
C MET A 185 -1.17 0.39 -1.19
N LEU A 186 -1.28 -0.40 -2.26
CA LEU A 186 -2.57 -0.75 -2.87
C LEU A 186 -3.50 -1.45 -1.86
N GLU A 187 -2.99 -2.39 -1.06
CA GLU A 187 -3.77 -3.02 0.01
C GLU A 187 -4.32 -1.99 1.01
N SER A 188 -3.49 -1.01 1.38
CA SER A 188 -3.88 0.04 2.34
C SER A 188 -4.94 0.96 1.74
N LEU A 189 -4.76 1.41 0.49
CA LEU A 189 -5.73 2.24 -0.23
C LEU A 189 -7.08 1.52 -0.43
N LEU A 190 -7.06 0.27 -0.89
CA LEU A 190 -8.28 -0.50 -1.10
C LEU A 190 -9.00 -0.79 0.23
N SER A 191 -8.25 -1.04 1.32
CA SER A 191 -8.83 -1.21 2.66
C SER A 191 -9.50 0.08 3.16
N TYR A 192 -8.87 1.22 2.92
CA TYR A 192 -9.41 2.54 3.24
C TYR A 192 -10.73 2.79 2.49
N VAL A 193 -10.77 2.52 1.19
CA VAL A 193 -12.00 2.70 0.37
C VAL A 193 -13.13 1.79 0.82
N ILE A 194 -12.86 0.54 1.22
CA ILE A 194 -13.89 -0.36 1.79
C ILE A 194 -14.45 0.19 3.11
N GLY A 195 -13.69 1.04 3.81
CA GLY A 195 -14.00 1.53 5.13
C GLY A 195 -13.64 0.55 6.25
N THR A 196 -12.62 -0.28 6.04
CA THR A 196 -12.12 -1.23 7.06
C THR A 196 -10.80 -0.76 7.63
N ASN A 197 -10.75 -0.54 8.95
CA ASN A 197 -9.49 -0.34 9.67
C ASN A 197 -8.77 -1.70 9.78
N LYS A 198 -7.45 -1.75 9.55
CA LYS A 198 -6.65 -3.00 9.61
C LYS A 198 -6.83 -3.76 10.93
N GLU A 199 -7.10 -3.06 12.02
CA GLU A 199 -7.35 -3.63 13.35
C GLU A 199 -8.61 -4.50 13.40
N GLN A 200 -9.66 -4.14 12.65
CA GLN A 200 -10.92 -4.87 12.64
C GLN A 200 -10.83 -6.18 11.84
N ALA A 201 -9.91 -6.25 10.87
CA ALA A 201 -9.59 -7.49 10.16
C ALA A 201 -8.81 -8.49 11.04
N ARG A 202 -8.07 -8.02 12.06
CA ARG A 202 -7.41 -8.89 13.07
C ARG A 202 -8.38 -9.42 14.12
N GLN A 203 -9.46 -8.69 14.41
CA GLN A 203 -10.48 -9.09 15.40
C GLN A 203 -11.60 -9.98 14.83
N SER A 204 -11.76 -10.08 13.51
CA SER A 204 -12.90 -10.80 12.90
C SER A 204 -12.86 -12.33 13.07
N GLY A 205 -11.74 -12.91 13.55
CA GLY A 205 -11.63 -14.34 13.82
C GLY A 205 -12.39 -14.80 15.08
N TRP A 206 -12.75 -13.87 15.98
CA TRP A 206 -13.36 -14.18 17.28
C TRP A 206 -14.74 -13.53 17.48
N SER A 207 -15.20 -12.69 16.54
CA SER A 207 -16.40 -11.86 16.74
C SER A 207 -17.74 -12.57 16.52
N LEU A 208 -17.77 -13.88 16.26
CA LEU A 208 -19.01 -14.63 16.05
C LEU A 208 -19.66 -15.14 17.35
N VAL A 209 -18.99 -15.03 18.51
CA VAL A 209 -19.53 -15.54 19.79
C VAL A 209 -20.04 -14.44 20.72
N SER A 210 -19.83 -13.15 20.43
CA SER A 210 -20.20 -12.06 21.35
C SER A 210 -21.61 -11.48 21.17
N LYS A 211 -22.46 -12.06 20.29
CA LYS A 211 -23.82 -11.55 20.04
C LYS A 211 -24.91 -12.10 20.98
N LEU A 212 -24.55 -12.51 22.20
CA LEU A 212 -25.53 -12.99 23.18
C LEU A 212 -25.27 -12.47 24.59
N VAL A 213 -25.16 -11.15 24.78
CA VAL A 213 -25.56 -10.48 26.02
C VAL A 213 -26.03 -9.06 25.68
N LEU A 214 -27.36 -8.88 25.57
CA LEU A 214 -27.98 -7.57 25.69
C LEU A 214 -28.09 -7.23 27.18
N SER A 215 -27.49 -6.12 27.63
CA SER A 215 -28.22 -5.06 28.34
C SER A 215 -27.28 -4.06 29.01
N LYS A 216 -27.80 -2.83 29.09
CA LYS A 216 -27.44 -1.74 30.01
C LYS A 216 -26.57 -0.63 29.43
N LYS A 217 -27.31 0.39 28.95
CA LYS A 217 -26.97 1.81 28.87
C LYS A 217 -25.95 2.22 29.94
N VAL A 218 -24.72 2.47 29.51
CA VAL A 218 -23.76 3.36 30.18
C VAL A 218 -23.09 4.16 29.07
N SER A 219 -23.14 5.48 29.23
CA SER A 219 -22.43 6.47 28.44
C SER A 219 -20.94 6.16 28.51
N HIS A 220 -20.43 5.36 27.58
CA HIS A 220 -19.00 5.24 27.37
C HIS A 220 -18.59 6.32 26.39
N GLN A 221 -17.80 7.25 26.93
CA GLN A 221 -16.97 8.20 26.21
C GLN A 221 -16.45 7.51 24.94
N VAL A 222 -16.89 8.00 23.78
CA VAL A 222 -16.42 7.56 22.48
C VAL A 222 -14.92 7.89 22.48
N GLU A 223 -14.10 6.89 22.78
CA GLU A 223 -12.76 6.83 22.22
C GLU A 223 -13.01 6.97 20.72
N GLU A 224 -12.69 8.12 20.14
CA GLU A 224 -12.70 8.36 18.71
C GLU A 224 -11.74 7.36 18.09
N THR A 225 -12.23 6.14 17.88
CA THR A 225 -11.67 5.26 16.88
C THR A 225 -11.78 6.07 15.60
N ASP A 226 -10.63 6.55 15.12
CA ASP A 226 -10.50 7.30 13.88
C ASP A 226 -11.06 6.44 12.74
N ILE A 227 -12.37 6.60 12.52
CA ILE A 227 -13.12 5.89 11.50
C ILE A 227 -12.95 6.71 10.23
N ASN A 228 -12.38 6.08 9.20
CA ASN A 228 -12.23 6.74 7.91
C ASN A 228 -13.59 7.25 7.38
N GLU A 229 -13.51 8.25 6.52
CA GLU A 229 -14.59 9.06 5.99
C GLU A 229 -15.61 8.19 5.25
N PHE A 230 -15.13 7.17 4.54
CA PHE A 230 -15.99 6.18 3.89
C PHE A 230 -16.87 5.41 4.88
N LYS A 231 -16.30 4.99 6.03
CA LYS A 231 -17.04 4.31 7.09
C LYS A 231 -18.03 5.26 7.79
N LYS A 232 -17.65 6.52 8.02
CA LYS A 232 -18.54 7.56 8.56
C LYS A 232 -19.78 7.74 7.68
N VAL A 233 -19.58 7.89 6.37
CA VAL A 233 -20.67 8.01 5.38
C VAL A 233 -21.56 6.78 5.39
N ASP A 234 -20.98 5.58 5.37
CA ASP A 234 -21.73 4.33 5.38
C ASP A 234 -22.61 4.20 6.64
N SER A 235 -22.08 4.54 7.81
CA SER A 235 -22.82 4.53 9.08
C SER A 235 -23.96 5.54 9.11
N PHE A 236 -23.72 6.76 8.65
CA PHE A 236 -24.76 7.80 8.57
C PHE A 236 -25.93 7.37 7.68
N LEU A 237 -25.61 6.85 6.49
CA LEU A 237 -26.61 6.40 5.54
C LEU A 237 -27.40 5.16 6.04
N GLN A 238 -26.78 4.31 6.86
CA GLN A 238 -27.47 3.19 7.49
C GLN A 238 -28.45 3.64 8.57
N LEU A 239 -28.05 4.58 9.44
CA LEU A 239 -28.94 5.13 10.48
C LEU A 239 -30.15 5.83 9.88
N THR A 240 -29.94 6.60 8.81
CA THR A 240 -31.02 7.32 8.11
C THR A 240 -32.05 6.36 7.48
N GLN A 241 -31.63 5.13 7.14
CA GLN A 241 -32.53 4.10 6.61
C GLN A 241 -33.36 3.41 7.71
N GLU A 242 -32.86 3.36 8.95
CA GLU A 242 -33.56 2.77 10.09
C GLU A 242 -34.59 3.74 10.70
N ASP A 243 -34.35 5.07 10.58
CA ASP A 243 -35.22 6.14 11.09
C ASP A 243 -36.38 6.54 10.16
N ASP A 244 -36.66 5.74 9.11
CA ASP A 244 -37.75 5.91 8.13
C ASP A 244 -39.19 5.81 8.72
N THR A 245 -39.37 6.10 10.02
CA THR A 245 -40.68 6.43 10.58
C THR A 245 -40.89 7.92 10.84
N LYS A 246 -39.89 8.76 11.15
CA LYS A 246 -40.12 10.21 11.36
C LYS A 246 -38.84 11.03 11.16
N ASN A 247 -38.91 11.98 10.22
CA ASN A 247 -38.09 13.20 10.12
C ASN A 247 -37.00 13.23 9.01
N THR A 248 -37.42 13.63 7.82
CA THR A 248 -36.60 13.97 6.64
C THR A 248 -35.77 15.27 6.77
N GLU A 249 -35.77 15.90 7.95
CA GLU A 249 -35.07 17.19 8.18
C GLU A 249 -33.56 17.04 8.45
N ASN A 250 -33.04 15.82 8.67
CA ASN A 250 -31.66 15.60 9.12
C ASN A 250 -30.63 15.39 7.98
N ILE A 251 -31.02 15.55 6.71
CA ILE A 251 -30.15 15.29 5.54
C ILE A 251 -29.02 16.34 5.41
N HIS A 252 -29.08 17.43 6.17
CA HIS A 252 -28.11 18.52 6.11
C HIS A 252 -27.05 18.44 7.24
N ASN A 253 -26.41 17.28 7.40
CA ASN A 253 -25.26 17.20 8.28
C ASN A 253 -24.02 17.75 7.56
N THR A 254 -23.63 18.97 7.91
CA THR A 254 -22.42 19.65 7.38
C THR A 254 -21.16 18.81 7.56
N ALA A 255 -21.11 17.96 8.57
CA ALA A 255 -20.01 17.01 8.80
C ALA A 255 -19.91 15.94 7.70
N LEU A 256 -21.05 15.41 7.19
CA LEU A 256 -21.06 14.43 6.11
C LEU A 256 -20.58 15.05 4.79
N ILE A 257 -20.99 16.27 4.50
CA ILE A 257 -20.59 17.00 3.28
C ILE A 257 -19.08 17.29 3.33
N HIS A 258 -18.56 17.66 4.50
CA HIS A 258 -17.12 17.85 4.70
C HIS A 258 -16.34 16.54 4.45
N ASP A 259 -16.75 15.43 5.07
CA ASP A 259 -16.08 14.13 4.89
C ASP A 259 -16.13 13.65 3.43
N LEU A 260 -17.26 13.84 2.74
CA LEU A 260 -17.40 13.53 1.31
C LEU A 260 -16.53 14.43 0.42
N SER A 261 -16.36 15.70 0.79
CA SER A 261 -15.47 16.63 0.09
C SER A 261 -13.99 16.25 0.27
N THR A 262 -13.63 15.67 1.41
CA THR A 262 -12.28 15.17 1.68
C THR A 262 -11.96 13.91 0.87
N ILE A 263 -12.98 13.11 0.53
CA ILE A 263 -12.83 11.92 -0.33
C ILE A 263 -12.76 12.26 -1.83
N SER A 264 -13.48 13.29 -2.28
CA SER A 264 -13.68 13.62 -3.71
C SER A 264 -12.44 14.19 -4.41
#